data_AF-A0A365Z1Z9-F1
#
_entry.id   AF-A0A365Z1Z9-F1
#
_cell.length_a   1.000
_cell.length_b   1.000
_cell.length_c   1.000
_cell.angle_alpha   90.00
_cell.angle_beta   90.00
_cell.angle_gamma   90.00
#
_symmetry.space_group_name_H-M   'P 1'
#
loop_
_entity.id
_entity.type
_entity.pdbx_description
1 polymer ?
#
loop_
_entity_poly.entity_id
_entity_poly.type
_entity_poly.pdbx_seq_one_letter_code
_entity_poly.pdbx_strand_id
1 'polypeptide(L)'
;MTGQRTQQMDRGQSATREVESLLATGPFAVALRAAIRARGLGLERIQYRLRRRGVPVSLATLSHWQSGRCRPERPGSLAALRYLEEVLEVPPGALLRLLAVENGGQRVTQVPQ
;
A
#
# COMPACT_ATOMS: atom_id res chain seq x y z
N MET A 1 1.34 -21.34 37.80
CA MET A 1 2.14 -22.13 36.84
C MET A 1 1.28 -22.36 35.60
N THR A 2 1.27 -21.43 34.64
CA THR A 2 2.07 -21.31 33.40
C THR A 2 1.30 -21.86 32.20
N GLY A 3 1.05 -21.05 31.15
CA GLY A 3 0.51 -21.62 29.90
C GLY A 3 0.31 -20.71 28.68
N GLN A 4 -0.06 -19.42 28.80
CA GLN A 4 -0.60 -18.70 27.64
C GLN A 4 0.24 -17.52 27.10
N ARG A 5 1.58 -17.55 27.24
CA ARG A 5 2.42 -16.41 26.81
C ARG A 5 2.92 -16.43 25.35
N THR A 6 2.72 -17.50 24.58
CA THR A 6 3.47 -17.67 23.30
C THR A 6 2.61 -17.59 22.02
N GLN A 7 1.28 -17.48 22.10
CA GLN A 7 0.43 -17.48 20.89
C GLN A 7 0.27 -16.10 20.21
N GLN A 8 0.75 -15.01 20.82
CA GLN A 8 0.60 -13.66 20.25
C GLN A 8 1.62 -13.34 19.14
N MET A 9 2.75 -14.07 19.09
CA MET A 9 3.86 -13.80 18.16
C MET A 9 3.60 -14.33 16.73
N ASP A 10 2.70 -15.30 16.58
CA ASP A 10 2.37 -15.88 15.26
C ASP A 10 1.50 -14.93 14.41
N ARG A 11 0.58 -14.20 15.04
CA ARG A 11 -0.40 -13.36 14.32
C ARG A 11 0.27 -12.27 13.46
N GLY A 12 1.39 -11.71 13.92
CA GLY A 12 2.15 -10.72 13.16
C GLY A 12 2.88 -11.31 11.94
N GLN A 13 3.40 -12.53 12.07
CA GLN A 13 4.08 -13.23 10.97
C GLN A 13 3.06 -13.69 9.92
N SER A 14 1.91 -14.19 10.36
CA SER A 14 0.80 -14.58 9.48
C SER A 14 0.25 -13.39 8.68
N ALA A 15 0.09 -12.22 9.31
CA ALA A 15 -0.32 -11.00 8.61
C ALA A 15 0.73 -10.53 7.58
N THR A 16 2.02 -10.66 7.91
CA THR A 16 3.11 -10.30 6.99
C THR A 16 3.13 -11.23 5.77
N ARG A 17 3.00 -12.54 5.97
CA ARG A 17 2.93 -13.53 4.88
C ARG A 17 1.70 -13.36 3.99
N GLU A 18 0.56 -12.98 4.56
CA GLU A 18 -0.65 -12.65 3.81
C GLU A 18 -0.40 -11.43 2.92
N VAL A 19 0.25 -10.39 3.46
CA VAL A 19 0.67 -9.21 2.68
C VAL A 19 1.63 -9.60 1.57
N GLU A 20 2.64 -10.43 1.83
CA GLU A 20 3.59 -10.90 0.80
C GLU A 20 2.89 -11.66 -0.34
N SER A 21 1.95 -12.54 0.00
CA SER A 21 1.13 -13.25 -1.00
C SER A 21 0.28 -12.28 -1.84
N LEU A 22 -0.35 -11.31 -1.19
CA LEU A 22 -1.12 -10.26 -1.86
C LEU A 22 -0.25 -9.34 -2.72
N LEU A 23 1.00 -9.10 -2.32
CA LEU A 23 1.97 -8.34 -3.11
C LEU A 23 2.46 -9.11 -4.34
N ALA A 24 2.37 -10.45 -4.33
CA ALA A 24 2.76 -11.29 -5.45
C ALA A 24 1.66 -11.45 -6.51
N THR A 25 0.41 -11.65 -6.08
CA THR A 25 -0.69 -12.01 -7.00
C THR A 25 -2.00 -11.25 -6.74
N GLY A 26 -2.06 -10.40 -5.72
CA GLY A 26 -3.26 -9.70 -5.32
C GLY A 26 -3.41 -8.33 -5.99
N PRO A 27 -4.63 -7.79 -6.07
CA PRO A 27 -4.84 -6.45 -6.58
C PRO A 27 -4.20 -5.42 -5.65
N PHE A 28 -3.62 -4.37 -6.25
CA PHE A 28 -2.89 -3.30 -5.53
C PHE A 28 -3.69 -2.74 -4.34
N ALA A 29 -4.99 -2.50 -4.52
CA ALA A 29 -5.89 -2.00 -3.49
C ALA A 29 -5.94 -2.89 -2.24
N VAL A 30 -6.00 -4.21 -2.44
CA VAL A 30 -6.08 -5.20 -1.34
C VAL A 30 -4.72 -5.35 -0.68
N ALA A 31 -3.65 -5.44 -1.45
CA ALA A 31 -2.28 -5.49 -0.93
C ALA A 31 -1.94 -4.26 -0.09
N LEU A 32 -2.32 -3.06 -0.56
CA LEU A 32 -2.16 -1.80 0.15
C LEU A 32 -2.92 -1.80 1.49
N ARG A 33 -4.20 -2.18 1.48
CA ARG A 33 -5.02 -2.23 2.70
C ARG A 33 -4.44 -3.24 3.70
N ALA A 34 -4.02 -4.41 3.24
CA ALA A 34 -3.44 -5.44 4.09
C ALA A 34 -2.11 -4.97 4.71
N ALA A 35 -1.22 -4.34 3.94
CA ALA A 35 0.03 -3.79 4.44
C ALA A 35 -0.18 -2.71 5.51
N ILE A 36 -1.15 -1.80 5.28
CA ILE A 36 -1.53 -0.77 6.25
C ILE A 36 -2.06 -1.40 7.56
N ARG A 37 -2.90 -2.44 7.44
CA ARG A 37 -3.48 -3.15 8.59
C ARG A 37 -2.42 -3.94 9.37
N ALA A 38 -1.52 -4.62 8.68
CA ALA A 38 -0.41 -5.34 9.30
C ALA A 38 0.52 -4.39 10.08
N ARG A 39 0.71 -3.17 9.55
CA ARG A 39 1.52 -2.13 10.20
C ARG A 39 0.80 -1.36 11.31
N GLY A 40 -0.54 -1.42 11.35
CA GLY A 40 -1.35 -0.65 12.29
C GLY A 40 -1.26 0.86 12.08
N LEU A 41 -0.97 1.32 10.85
CA LEU A 41 -0.87 2.75 10.54
C LEU A 41 -2.20 3.29 10.01
N GLY A 42 -2.62 4.46 10.51
CA GLY A 42 -3.74 5.19 9.94
C GLY A 42 -3.35 5.94 8.66
N LEU A 43 -4.34 6.18 7.78
CA LEU A 43 -4.19 6.97 6.55
C LEU A 43 -3.65 8.39 6.81
N GLU A 44 -4.08 9.03 7.89
CA GLU A 44 -3.57 10.35 8.31
C GLU A 44 -2.07 10.31 8.61
N ARG A 45 -1.59 9.26 9.27
CA ARG A 45 -0.18 9.12 9.65
C ARG A 45 0.69 8.89 8.43
N ILE A 46 0.17 8.15 7.45
CA ILE A 46 0.79 7.96 6.14
C ILE A 46 0.86 9.29 5.39
N GLN A 47 -0.27 9.99 5.25
CA GLN A 47 -0.33 11.32 4.63
C GLN A 47 0.67 12.29 5.27
N TYR A 48 0.71 12.35 6.59
CA TYR A 48 1.61 13.24 7.32
C TYR A 48 3.08 12.95 6.97
N ARG A 49 3.47 11.68 6.92
CA ARG A 49 4.84 11.27 6.54
C ARG A 49 5.16 11.62 5.08
N LEU A 50 4.22 11.42 4.16
CA LEU A 50 4.36 11.77 2.75
C LEU A 50 4.55 13.29 2.57
N ARG A 51 3.70 14.08 3.23
CA ARG A 51 3.79 15.55 3.23
C ARG A 51 5.13 16.03 3.78
N ARG A 52 5.65 15.42 4.85
CA ARG A 52 6.98 15.75 5.41
C ARG A 52 8.14 15.45 4.45
N ARG A 53 7.98 14.50 3.53
CA ARG A 53 8.98 14.18 2.50
C ARG A 53 8.81 15.03 1.22
N GLY A 54 7.92 16.02 1.22
CA GLY A 54 7.69 16.90 0.07
C GLY A 54 6.74 16.34 -0.98
N VAL A 55 6.00 15.27 -0.65
CA VAL A 55 5.03 14.65 -1.56
C VAL A 55 3.63 14.72 -0.96
N PRO A 56 2.89 15.84 -1.14
CA PRO A 56 1.56 15.98 -0.57
C PRO A 56 0.55 15.09 -1.31
N VAL A 57 -0.04 14.12 -0.59
CA VAL A 57 -1.14 13.28 -1.09
C VAL A 57 -2.35 13.46 -0.18
N SER A 58 -3.51 13.77 -0.78
CA SER A 58 -4.75 13.95 -0.03
C SER A 58 -5.29 12.62 0.51
N LEU A 59 -6.00 12.66 1.63
CA LEU A 59 -6.55 11.46 2.26
C LEU A 59 -7.61 10.83 1.35
N ALA A 60 -8.38 11.66 0.65
CA ALA A 60 -9.26 11.24 -0.42
C ALA A 60 -8.50 10.49 -1.53
N THR A 61 -7.32 10.95 -1.95
CA THR A 61 -6.50 10.27 -2.95
C THR A 61 -6.04 8.89 -2.46
N LEU A 62 -5.54 8.79 -1.22
CA LEU A 62 -5.18 7.50 -0.62
C LEU A 62 -6.40 6.55 -0.53
N SER A 63 -7.58 7.09 -0.19
CA SER A 63 -8.82 6.32 -0.14
C SER A 63 -9.23 5.80 -1.53
N HIS A 64 -9.11 6.63 -2.57
CA HIS A 64 -9.36 6.21 -3.95
C HIS A 64 -8.36 5.16 -4.44
N TRP A 65 -7.10 5.21 -3.98
CA TRP A 65 -6.09 4.17 -4.24
C TRP A 65 -6.47 2.84 -3.58
N GLN A 66 -7.00 2.86 -2.35
CA GLN A 66 -7.51 1.68 -1.65
C GLN A 66 -8.77 1.09 -2.29
N SER A 67 -9.57 1.87 -3.01
CA SER A 67 -10.75 1.37 -3.72
C SER A 67 -10.44 0.97 -5.17
N GLY A 68 -9.22 1.18 -5.66
CA GLY A 68 -8.85 0.96 -7.06
C GLY A 68 -9.50 1.95 -8.04
N ARG A 69 -10.16 3.01 -7.54
CA ARG A 69 -10.84 4.03 -8.37
C ARG A 69 -9.89 5.06 -8.99
N CYS A 70 -8.75 5.32 -8.35
CA CYS A 70 -7.69 6.15 -8.92
C CYS A 70 -6.35 5.46 -8.73
N ARG A 71 -5.45 5.61 -9.70
CA ARG A 71 -4.13 4.99 -9.70
C ARG A 71 -3.04 6.06 -9.61
N PRO A 72 -1.92 5.80 -8.90
CA PRO A 72 -0.77 6.69 -8.89
C PRO A 72 -0.03 6.65 -10.24
N GLU A 73 -0.47 7.44 -11.23
CA GLU A 73 0.18 7.52 -12.55
C GLU A 73 1.20 8.68 -12.66
N ARG A 74 1.05 9.71 -11.82
CA ARG A 74 1.92 10.89 -11.86
C ARG A 74 3.25 10.62 -11.15
N PRO A 75 4.36 11.23 -11.59
CA PRO A 75 5.67 11.06 -10.95
C PRO A 75 5.67 11.42 -9.47
N GLY A 76 4.89 12.43 -9.05
CA GLY A 76 4.69 12.74 -7.62
C GLY A 76 3.98 11.61 -6.86
N SER A 77 2.98 10.97 -7.45
CA SER A 77 2.29 9.85 -6.81
C SER A 77 3.15 8.58 -6.75
N LEU A 78 3.99 8.34 -7.75
CA LEU A 78 4.98 7.25 -7.74
C LEU A 78 6.04 7.46 -6.65
N ALA A 79 6.49 8.70 -6.46
CA ALA A 79 7.37 9.04 -5.35
C ALA A 79 6.68 8.80 -4.00
N ALA A 80 5.40 9.18 -3.86
CA ALA A 80 4.62 8.87 -2.66
C ALA A 80 4.51 7.35 -2.43
N LEU A 81 4.29 6.57 -3.49
CA LEU A 81 4.20 5.12 -3.39
C LEU A 81 5.50 4.51 -2.84
N ARG A 82 6.67 4.93 -3.35
CA ARG A 82 7.98 4.48 -2.84
C ARG A 82 8.14 4.74 -1.34
N TYR A 83 7.78 5.94 -0.89
CA TYR A 83 7.89 6.28 0.53
C TYR A 83 6.85 5.55 1.40
N LEU A 84 5.68 5.29 0.84
CA LEU A 84 4.67 4.47 1.48
C LEU A 84 5.19 3.03 1.66
N GLU A 85 5.82 2.45 0.64
CA GLU A 85 6.43 1.11 0.71
C GLU A 85 7.47 1.04 1.84
N GLU A 86 8.36 2.04 1.96
CA GLU A 86 9.31 2.15 3.07
C GLU A 86 8.62 2.23 4.45
N VAL A 87 7.55 3.01 4.56
CA VAL A 87 6.82 3.20 5.83
C VAL A 87 6.08 1.94 6.25
N LEU A 88 5.60 1.16 5.28
CA LEU A 88 4.91 -0.10 5.49
C LEU A 88 5.87 -1.29 5.63
N GLU A 89 7.19 -1.07 5.48
CA GLU A 89 8.22 -2.12 5.47
C GLU A 89 7.95 -3.23 4.44
N VAL A 90 7.38 -2.85 3.29
CA VAL A 90 7.19 -3.78 2.16
C VAL A 90 8.34 -3.63 1.16
N PRO A 91 8.63 -4.68 0.36
CA PRO A 91 9.70 -4.60 -0.62
C PRO A 91 9.46 -3.44 -1.60
N PRO A 92 10.48 -2.61 -1.87
CA PRO A 92 10.33 -1.48 -2.78
C PRO A 92 9.98 -1.97 -4.18
N GLY A 93 8.96 -1.38 -4.80
CA GLY A 93 8.47 -1.78 -6.12
C GLY A 93 7.53 -2.98 -6.11
N ALA A 94 7.20 -3.58 -4.95
CA ALA A 94 6.19 -4.63 -4.88
C ALA A 94 4.81 -4.10 -5.28
N LEU A 95 4.40 -2.95 -4.73
CA LEU A 95 3.14 -2.30 -5.10
C LEU A 95 3.19 -1.77 -6.54
N LEU A 96 4.35 -1.29 -6.97
CA LEU A 96 4.57 -0.76 -8.32
C LEU A 96 4.44 -1.86 -9.39
N ARG A 97 4.90 -3.08 -9.09
CA ARG A 97 4.73 -4.27 -9.93
C ARG A 97 3.25 -4.65 -10.06
N LEU A 98 2.48 -4.61 -8.96
CA LEU A 98 1.04 -4.85 -9.02
C LEU A 98 0.34 -3.81 -9.88
N LEU A 99 0.74 -2.54 -9.77
CA LEU A 99 0.26 -1.51 -10.69
C LEU A 99 0.59 -1.86 -12.15
N ALA A 100 1.80 -2.31 -12.46
CA ALA A 100 2.18 -2.71 -13.81
C ALA A 100 1.34 -3.89 -14.35
N VAL A 101 1.03 -4.89 -13.52
CA VAL A 101 0.20 -6.05 -13.92
C VAL A 101 -1.26 -5.63 -14.16
N GLU A 102 -1.80 -4.77 -13.29
CA GLU A 102 -3.17 -4.23 -13.37
C GLU A 102 -3.32 -3.20 -14.52
N ASN A 103 -2.23 -2.57 -14.95
CA ASN A 103 -2.20 -1.67 -16.09
C ASN A 103 -2.18 -2.40 -17.44
N GLY A 104 -1.84 -3.71 -17.47
CA GLY A 104 -1.82 -4.51 -18.70
C GLY A 104 -3.16 -4.62 -19.43
N GLY A 105 -4.28 -4.30 -18.77
CA GLY A 105 -5.63 -4.27 -19.35
C GLY A 105 -6.16 -2.87 -19.73
N GLN A 106 -5.54 -1.79 -19.25
CA GLN A 106 -6.06 -0.43 -19.44
C GLN A 106 -5.28 0.29 -20.56
N ARG A 107 -5.66 0.05 -21.82
CA ARG A 107 -5.26 0.94 -22.92
C ARG A 107 -5.89 2.32 -22.68
N VAL A 108 -5.02 3.30 -22.49
CA VAL A 108 -5.27 4.71 -22.22
C VAL A 108 -6.29 5.35 -23.18
N THR A 109 -7.47 5.68 -22.67
CA THR A 109 -8.27 6.82 -23.11
C THR A 109 -8.52 7.67 -21.86
N GLN A 110 -7.65 8.63 -21.57
CA GLN A 110 -7.88 9.60 -20.51
C GLN A 110 -7.63 11.01 -21.05
N VAL A 111 -8.75 11.68 -21.34
CA VAL A 111 -8.86 13.10 -21.67
C VAL A 111 -8.46 13.96 -20.46
N PRO A 112 -7.68 15.04 -20.62
CA PRO A 112 -7.28 15.93 -19.54
C PRO A 112 -8.43 16.87 -19.13
N GLN A 113 -8.46 17.27 -17.86
CA GLN A 113 -9.21 18.41 -17.32
C GLN A 113 -8.23 19.57 -17.10
#